data_AF-A0A7V8DPM8-F1
#
_entry.id   AF-A0A7V8DPM8-F1
#
_cell.length_a   1.000
_cell.length_b   1.000
_cell.length_c   1.000
_cell.angle_alpha   90.00
_cell.angle_beta   90.00
_cell.angle_gamma   90.00
#
_symmetry.space_group_name_H-M   'P 1'
#
loop_
_entity.id
_entity.type
_entity.pdbx_description
1 polymer ?
#
loop_
_entity_poly.entity_id
_entity_poly.type
_entity_poly.pdbx_seq_one_letter_code
_entity_poly.pdbx_strand_id
1 'polypeptide(L)'
;MEKSNAMPCSCKRRDFLKASILTALAFAGGAGLANEADSASNYGSRPDRAVAHFMKSMNCSQAIFETYAPLYGLDEATARKIGTPFAAGMGIGLECGSVTGALLVIGLKNGSSHKKTFTAVEQLQKQFRSIHGSTVCSQLLGVDMSTPAGVKKAEKAGYFTTRCPLFVRTASDILEKII
;
A
#
# COMPACT_ATOMS: atom_id res chain seq x y z
N MET A 1 -13.28 34.88 -18.19
CA MET A 1 -12.25 35.23 -17.19
C MET A 1 -12.75 34.79 -15.83
N GLU A 2 -12.07 33.80 -15.26
CA GLU A 2 -12.38 33.06 -14.03
C GLU A 2 -12.64 33.93 -12.80
N LYS A 3 -13.63 33.51 -12.00
CA LYS A 3 -13.54 33.56 -10.54
C LYS A 3 -14.08 32.26 -9.96
N SER A 4 -13.16 31.37 -9.59
CA SER A 4 -13.42 30.16 -8.82
C SER A 4 -13.84 30.56 -7.40
N ASN A 5 -14.95 30.04 -6.91
CA ASN A 5 -15.33 30.09 -5.49
C ASN A 5 -15.46 28.65 -4.99
N ALA A 6 -14.34 28.07 -4.56
CA ALA A 6 -14.33 26.84 -3.78
C ALA A 6 -14.51 27.18 -2.29
N MET A 7 -15.54 26.59 -1.67
CA MET A 7 -15.76 26.59 -0.23
C MET A 7 -14.69 25.75 0.50
N PRO A 8 -14.42 26.06 1.78
CA PRO A 8 -13.27 25.53 2.51
C PRO A 8 -13.52 24.11 3.02
N CYS A 9 -12.71 23.15 2.56
CA CYS A 9 -12.64 21.82 3.17
C CYS A 9 -11.73 21.90 4.40
N SER A 10 -12.30 21.93 5.60
CA SER A 10 -11.54 21.94 6.85
C SER A 10 -11.00 20.54 7.18
N CYS A 11 -9.90 20.14 6.53
CA CYS A 11 -9.04 19.10 7.07
C CYS A 11 -8.08 19.77 8.06
N LYS A 12 -8.23 19.50 9.37
CA LYS A 12 -7.34 20.09 10.40
C LYS A 12 -5.95 19.45 10.27
N ARG A 13 -5.09 20.13 9.52
CA ARG A 13 -3.62 19.99 9.42
C ARG A 13 -2.88 20.33 10.73
N ARG A 14 -3.51 20.17 11.91
CA ARG A 14 -3.00 20.70 13.19
C ARG A 14 -2.36 19.67 14.14
N ASP A 15 -2.35 18.40 13.76
CA ASP A 15 -1.65 17.36 14.55
C ASP A 15 -0.30 16.94 13.93
N PHE A 16 0.05 17.51 12.76
CA PHE A 16 1.34 17.31 12.10
C PHE A 16 2.42 18.36 12.45
N LEU A 17 2.13 19.29 13.35
CA LEU A 17 2.99 20.46 13.65
C LEU A 17 3.20 20.71 15.15
N LYS A 18 3.11 19.68 15.99
CA LYS A 18 3.43 19.76 17.44
C LYS A 18 4.67 19.00 17.89
N ALA A 19 5.40 18.34 16.98
CA ALA A 19 6.62 17.60 17.32
C ALA A 19 7.91 18.30 16.83
N SER A 20 7.87 19.61 16.59
CA SER A 20 9.07 20.37 16.25
C SER A 20 9.08 21.64 17.08
N ILE A 21 10.17 21.82 17.84
CA ILE A 21 10.49 22.96 18.71
C ILE A 21 9.94 22.83 20.13
N LEU A 22 10.65 22.05 20.98
CA LEU A 22 11.11 22.45 22.33
C LEU A 22 11.80 21.29 23.06
N THR A 23 12.95 20.84 22.55
CA THR A 23 14.01 20.26 23.41
C THR A 23 15.36 20.44 22.70
N ALA A 24 15.77 21.68 22.53
CA ALA A 24 17.18 21.99 22.33
C ALA A 24 17.74 22.34 23.71
N LEU A 25 18.87 21.71 24.05
CA LEU A 25 19.71 21.88 25.25
C LEU A 25 19.34 20.99 26.44
N ALA A 26 19.88 19.77 26.45
CA ALA A 26 20.85 19.30 27.45
C ALA A 26 20.84 17.77 27.52
N PHE A 27 21.77 17.12 26.84
CA PHE A 27 22.80 16.29 27.50
C PHE A 27 23.69 15.66 26.43
N ALA A 28 24.97 16.02 26.48
CA ALA A 28 26.04 15.22 25.91
C ALA A 28 26.04 13.86 26.62
N GLY A 29 26.06 12.77 25.85
CA GLY A 29 26.12 11.41 26.39
C GLY A 29 25.76 10.41 25.31
N GLY A 30 26.77 9.71 24.79
CA GLY A 30 26.59 8.76 23.70
C GLY A 30 25.64 7.62 24.03
N ALA A 31 24.88 7.21 23.03
CA ALA A 31 24.48 5.84 22.79
C ALA A 31 24.06 5.77 21.31
N GLY A 32 24.67 4.85 20.56
CA GLY A 32 24.40 4.68 19.14
C GLY A 32 22.92 4.42 18.87
N LEU A 33 22.39 5.03 17.82
CA LEU A 33 21.16 4.58 17.19
C LEU A 33 21.49 3.31 16.41
N ALA A 34 21.38 2.20 17.12
CA ALA A 34 21.49 0.86 16.59
C ALA A 34 20.37 0.59 15.57
N ASN A 35 20.79 0.11 14.39
CA ASN A 35 20.13 -0.84 13.49
C ASN A 35 18.62 -0.73 13.23
N GLU A 36 18.26 -0.16 12.09
CA GLU A 36 17.07 -0.57 11.30
C GLU A 36 17.32 -1.93 10.60
N ALA A 37 17.69 -2.95 11.38
CA ALA A 37 17.93 -4.32 10.88
C ALA A 37 17.14 -5.38 11.68
N ASP A 38 16.15 -4.97 12.47
CA ASP A 38 15.30 -5.88 13.22
C ASP A 38 13.88 -5.93 12.61
N SER A 39 13.68 -6.91 11.70
CA SER A 39 12.43 -7.71 11.60
C SER A 39 12.34 -8.56 10.31
N ALA A 40 13.46 -8.82 9.61
CA ALA A 40 13.46 -9.74 8.48
C ALA A 40 13.30 -11.23 8.89
N SER A 41 13.41 -11.57 10.19
CA SER A 41 13.49 -12.96 10.66
C SER A 41 12.30 -13.49 11.47
N ASN A 42 11.26 -12.67 11.75
CA ASN A 42 10.13 -13.09 12.61
C ASN A 42 8.74 -13.02 11.94
N TYR A 43 8.70 -12.76 10.63
CA TYR A 43 7.50 -12.91 9.81
C TYR A 43 7.69 -14.12 8.90
N GLY A 44 6.62 -14.88 8.64
CA GLY A 44 6.65 -16.10 7.82
C GLY A 44 7.04 -15.84 6.35
N SER A 45 6.29 -16.41 5.42
CA SER A 45 6.50 -16.15 3.99
C SER A 45 6.38 -14.65 3.65
N ARG A 46 6.89 -14.19 2.50
CA ARG A 46 6.67 -12.80 2.04
C ARG A 46 5.18 -12.41 1.95
N PRO A 47 4.25 -13.29 1.51
CA PRO A 47 2.82 -13.04 1.67
C PRO A 47 2.36 -12.83 3.12
N ASP A 48 2.91 -13.55 4.10
CA ASP A 48 2.63 -13.31 5.53
C ASP A 48 3.14 -11.93 5.96
N ARG A 49 4.34 -11.55 5.52
CA ARG A 49 4.94 -10.25 5.78
C ARG A 49 4.12 -9.11 5.18
N ALA A 50 3.67 -9.25 3.94
CA ALA A 50 2.81 -8.26 3.27
C ALA A 50 1.47 -8.09 3.99
N VAL A 51 0.83 -9.19 4.42
CA VAL A 51 -0.38 -9.12 5.24
C VAL A 51 -0.10 -8.44 6.58
N ALA A 52 1.00 -8.77 7.25
CA ALA A 52 1.37 -8.14 8.52
C ALA A 52 1.62 -6.62 8.38
N HIS A 53 2.33 -6.19 7.34
CA HIS A 53 2.53 -4.77 7.03
C HIS A 53 1.22 -4.06 6.72
N PHE A 54 0.29 -4.72 6.02
CA PHE A 54 -1.04 -4.20 5.80
C PHE A 54 -1.80 -4.04 7.12
N MET A 55 -1.79 -5.05 8.00
CA MET A 55 -2.50 -4.98 9.28
C MET A 55 -1.96 -3.88 10.21
N LYS A 56 -0.69 -3.46 10.05
CA LYS A 56 -0.10 -2.34 10.80
C LYS A 56 -0.48 -0.97 10.22
N SER A 57 -0.59 -0.86 8.90
CA SER A 57 -0.68 0.45 8.21
C SER A 57 -2.04 0.75 7.59
N MET A 58 -2.87 -0.28 7.38
CA MET A 58 -4.08 -0.25 6.56
C MET A 58 -3.86 0.24 5.12
N ASN A 59 -2.63 0.13 4.61
CA ASN A 59 -2.27 0.53 3.25
C ASN A 59 -1.80 -0.68 2.42
N CYS A 60 -2.67 -1.16 1.52
CA CYS A 60 -2.47 -2.43 0.81
C CYS A 60 -1.39 -2.38 -0.27
N SER A 61 -1.32 -1.30 -1.06
CA SER A 61 -0.28 -1.13 -2.07
C SER A 61 1.10 -0.94 -1.46
N GLN A 62 1.17 -0.12 -0.41
CA GLN A 62 2.38 0.10 0.36
C GLN A 62 2.90 -1.22 0.95
N ALA A 63 2.03 -1.97 1.64
CA ALA A 63 2.40 -3.20 2.31
C ALA A 63 3.00 -4.25 1.36
N ILE A 64 2.46 -4.39 0.14
CA ILE A 64 3.06 -5.26 -0.87
C ILE A 64 4.36 -4.66 -1.36
N PHE A 65 4.37 -3.40 -1.80
CA PHE A 65 5.57 -2.87 -2.45
C PHE A 65 6.77 -2.82 -1.50
N GLU A 66 6.59 -2.41 -0.24
CA GLU A 66 7.66 -2.40 0.77
C GLU A 66 8.16 -3.81 1.14
N THR A 67 7.33 -4.85 1.00
CA THR A 67 7.73 -6.23 1.27
C THR A 67 8.68 -6.77 0.21
N TYR A 68 8.45 -6.40 -1.06
CA TYR A 68 9.06 -7.04 -2.22
C TYR A 68 10.14 -6.20 -2.90
N ALA A 69 10.06 -4.87 -2.80
CA ALA A 69 11.01 -3.95 -3.40
C ALA A 69 12.49 -4.20 -3.02
N PRO A 70 12.83 -4.61 -1.77
CA PRO A 70 14.22 -4.90 -1.40
C PRO A 70 14.87 -6.02 -2.21
N LEU A 71 14.08 -6.96 -2.74
CA LEU A 71 14.59 -8.04 -3.60
C LEU A 71 15.22 -7.52 -4.89
N TYR A 72 14.88 -6.29 -5.27
CA TYR A 72 15.27 -5.65 -6.52
C TYR A 72 16.03 -4.33 -6.26
N GLY A 73 16.64 -4.20 -5.08
CA GLY A 73 17.57 -3.11 -4.78
C GLY A 73 16.93 -1.78 -4.39
N LEU A 74 15.63 -1.74 -4.10
CA LEU A 74 14.95 -0.55 -3.57
C LEU A 74 14.64 -0.74 -2.09
N ASP A 75 15.11 0.18 -1.24
CA ASP A 75 14.94 0.09 0.21
C ASP A 75 13.46 0.18 0.65
N GLU A 76 13.15 -0.43 1.79
CA GLU A 76 11.78 -0.53 2.30
C GLU A 76 11.15 0.85 2.57
N ALA A 77 11.92 1.82 3.07
CA ALA A 77 11.40 3.14 3.43
C ALA A 77 11.02 3.96 2.19
N THR A 78 11.80 3.88 1.12
CA THR A 78 11.49 4.50 -0.17
C THR A 78 10.32 3.79 -0.84
N ALA A 79 10.32 2.46 -0.88
CA ALA A 79 9.22 1.67 -1.43
C ALA A 79 7.89 1.97 -0.73
N ARG A 80 7.90 2.07 0.60
CA ARG A 80 6.76 2.48 1.42
C ARG A 80 6.16 3.80 0.92
N LYS A 81 6.98 4.86 0.82
CA LYS A 81 6.52 6.18 0.37
C LYS A 81 5.91 6.15 -1.04
N ILE A 82 6.53 5.40 -1.96
CA ILE A 82 6.07 5.25 -3.34
C ILE A 82 4.73 4.49 -3.40
N GLY A 83 4.55 3.47 -2.57
CA GLY A 83 3.35 2.63 -2.56
C GLY A 83 2.13 3.29 -1.92
N THR A 84 2.32 4.26 -1.02
CA THR A 84 1.24 4.92 -0.26
C THR A 84 0.05 5.43 -1.09
N PRO A 85 0.23 6.20 -2.18
CA PRO A 85 -0.89 6.86 -2.88
C PRO A 85 -1.85 5.90 -3.58
N PHE A 86 -1.51 4.62 -3.75
CA PHE A 86 -2.35 3.66 -4.48
C PHE A 86 -3.39 2.95 -3.59
N ALA A 87 -3.38 3.18 -2.28
CA ALA A 87 -4.40 2.62 -1.38
C ALA A 87 -5.81 3.12 -1.70
N ALA A 88 -6.81 2.35 -1.27
CA ALA A 88 -8.23 2.64 -1.53
C ALA A 88 -8.56 2.89 -3.03
N GLY A 89 -7.78 2.26 -3.92
CA GLY A 89 -7.88 2.48 -5.36
C GLY A 89 -7.58 3.93 -5.74
N MET A 90 -6.39 4.40 -5.34
CA MET A 90 -5.93 5.78 -5.51
C MET A 90 -6.84 6.82 -4.82
N GLY A 91 -7.46 6.44 -3.70
CA GLY A 91 -8.40 7.28 -2.96
C GLY A 91 -9.77 7.47 -3.62
N ILE A 92 -10.00 6.89 -4.80
CA ILE A 92 -11.22 7.04 -5.59
C ILE A 92 -11.86 5.69 -5.98
N GLY A 93 -11.41 4.59 -5.38
CA GLY A 93 -12.06 3.29 -5.56
C GLY A 93 -11.83 2.60 -6.90
N LEU A 94 -10.82 3.03 -7.65
CA LEU A 94 -10.40 2.40 -8.91
C LEU A 94 -9.58 1.12 -8.63
N GLU A 95 -8.55 0.85 -9.41
CA GLU A 95 -7.77 -0.40 -9.34
C GLU A 95 -7.28 -0.71 -7.92
N CYS A 96 -7.42 -1.96 -7.49
CA CYS A 96 -7.09 -2.42 -6.15
C CYS A 96 -5.62 -2.14 -5.82
N GLY A 97 -5.37 -1.46 -4.69
CA GLY A 97 -4.02 -1.14 -4.25
C GLY A 97 -3.12 -2.38 -4.11
N SER A 98 -3.65 -3.53 -3.69
CA SER A 98 -2.85 -4.77 -3.64
C SER A 98 -2.37 -5.20 -5.04
N VAL A 99 -3.25 -5.11 -6.04
CA VAL A 99 -2.90 -5.41 -7.43
C VAL A 99 -1.87 -4.39 -7.92
N THR A 100 -2.12 -3.09 -7.74
CA THR A 100 -1.19 -2.03 -8.16
C THR A 100 0.18 -2.15 -7.49
N GLY A 101 0.24 -2.48 -6.19
CA GLY A 101 1.48 -2.73 -5.48
C GLY A 101 2.28 -3.89 -6.07
N ALA A 102 1.61 -4.98 -6.44
CA ALA A 102 2.24 -6.09 -7.15
C ALA A 102 2.73 -5.71 -8.57
N LEU A 103 2.00 -4.84 -9.29
CA LEU A 103 2.45 -4.31 -10.58
C LEU A 103 3.72 -3.46 -10.45
N LEU A 104 3.86 -2.68 -9.38
CA LEU A 104 5.09 -1.92 -9.09
C LEU A 104 6.28 -2.88 -8.93
N VAL A 105 6.11 -4.00 -8.22
CA VAL A 105 7.14 -5.04 -8.08
C VAL A 105 7.51 -5.65 -9.43
N ILE A 106 6.52 -5.99 -10.25
CA ILE A 106 6.76 -6.53 -11.60
C ILE A 106 7.56 -5.55 -12.45
N GLY A 107 7.21 -4.26 -12.40
CA GLY A 107 7.95 -3.21 -13.09
C GLY A 107 9.38 -3.08 -12.59
N LEU A 108 9.60 -3.16 -11.28
CA LEU A 108 10.93 -3.11 -10.68
C LEU A 108 11.80 -4.31 -11.10
N LYS A 109 11.22 -5.52 -11.16
CA LYS A 109 11.92 -6.74 -11.62
C LYS A 109 12.23 -6.73 -13.12
N ASN A 110 11.24 -6.41 -13.95
CA ASN A 110 11.26 -6.70 -15.38
C ASN A 110 11.35 -5.46 -16.28
N GLY A 111 11.40 -4.25 -15.73
CA GLY A 111 11.13 -2.99 -16.45
C GLY A 111 11.98 -2.72 -17.69
N SER A 112 13.13 -3.36 -17.83
CA SER A 112 13.95 -3.32 -19.06
C SER A 112 13.37 -4.11 -20.24
N SER A 113 12.38 -4.97 -19.99
CA SER A 113 11.70 -5.80 -20.98
C SER A 113 10.19 -5.57 -20.93
N HIS A 114 9.69 -4.84 -21.92
CA HIS A 114 8.26 -4.60 -22.10
C HIS A 114 7.47 -5.91 -22.16
N LYS A 115 7.91 -6.88 -22.99
CA LYS A 115 7.24 -8.18 -23.14
C LYS A 115 7.13 -8.94 -21.81
N LYS A 116 8.24 -9.13 -21.08
CA LYS A 116 8.23 -9.85 -19.79
C LYS A 116 7.34 -9.15 -18.76
N THR A 117 7.42 -7.82 -18.70
CA THR A 117 6.61 -7.00 -17.79
C THR A 117 5.13 -7.22 -18.07
N PHE A 118 4.66 -6.98 -19.30
CA PHE A 118 3.23 -7.04 -19.60
C PHE A 118 2.67 -8.46 -19.59
N THR A 119 3.45 -9.50 -19.91
CA THR A 119 3.02 -10.89 -19.68
C THR A 119 2.78 -11.18 -18.20
N ALA A 120 3.67 -10.74 -17.31
CA ALA A 120 3.50 -10.90 -15.86
C ALA A 120 2.30 -10.08 -15.33
N VAL A 121 2.12 -8.85 -15.81
CA VAL A 121 0.96 -8.00 -15.49
C VAL A 121 -0.36 -8.66 -15.88
N GLU A 122 -0.45 -9.20 -17.10
CA GLU A 122 -1.65 -9.89 -17.58
C GLU A 122 -1.94 -11.13 -16.73
N GLN A 123 -0.92 -11.93 -16.44
CA GLN A 123 -1.07 -13.13 -15.61
C GLN A 123 -1.57 -12.80 -14.21
N LEU A 124 -0.97 -11.79 -13.55
CA LEU A 124 -1.37 -11.35 -12.22
C LEU A 124 -2.83 -10.91 -12.20
N GLN A 125 -3.21 -9.99 -13.11
CA GLN A 125 -4.57 -9.45 -13.17
C GLN A 125 -5.59 -10.53 -13.50
N LYS A 126 -5.29 -11.43 -14.46
CA LYS A 126 -6.18 -12.53 -14.84
C LYS A 126 -6.44 -13.48 -13.68
N GLN A 127 -5.39 -13.90 -12.97
CA GLN A 127 -5.55 -14.79 -11.81
C GLN A 127 -6.30 -14.10 -10.68
N PHE A 128 -5.96 -12.86 -10.34
CA PHE A 128 -6.65 -12.12 -9.29
C PHE A 128 -8.15 -11.95 -9.60
N ARG A 129 -8.48 -11.56 -10.84
CA ARG A 129 -9.86 -11.43 -11.30
C ARG A 129 -10.62 -12.76 -11.30
N SER A 130 -9.96 -13.88 -11.62
CA SER A 130 -10.62 -15.19 -11.56
C SER A 130 -11.03 -15.62 -10.15
N ILE A 131 -10.31 -15.14 -9.12
CA ILE A 131 -10.56 -15.48 -7.72
C ILE A 131 -11.59 -14.51 -7.11
N HIS A 132 -11.44 -13.20 -7.36
CA HIS A 132 -12.21 -12.15 -6.68
C HIS A 132 -13.29 -11.50 -7.57
N GLY A 133 -13.38 -11.87 -8.84
CA GLY A 133 -14.36 -11.36 -9.81
C GLY A 133 -14.05 -9.97 -10.40
N SER A 134 -13.23 -9.16 -9.72
CA SER A 134 -12.82 -7.84 -10.21
C SER A 134 -11.40 -7.50 -9.77
N THR A 135 -10.84 -6.45 -10.36
CA THR A 135 -9.64 -5.78 -9.87
C THR A 135 -9.93 -4.37 -9.35
N VAL A 136 -11.17 -3.88 -9.48
CA VAL A 136 -11.59 -2.54 -9.04
C VAL A 136 -11.98 -2.56 -7.56
N CYS A 137 -11.36 -1.71 -6.74
CA CYS A 137 -11.51 -1.63 -5.29
C CYS A 137 -12.97 -1.44 -4.85
N SER A 138 -13.71 -0.50 -5.45
CA SER A 138 -15.13 -0.30 -5.13
C SER A 138 -15.99 -1.52 -5.45
N GLN A 139 -15.68 -2.23 -6.55
CA GLN A 139 -16.41 -3.45 -6.94
C GLN A 139 -16.08 -4.61 -5.99
N LEU A 140 -14.80 -4.79 -5.64
CA LEU A 140 -14.33 -5.79 -4.68
C LEU A 140 -14.97 -5.63 -3.29
N LEU A 141 -15.14 -4.38 -2.85
CA LEU A 141 -15.74 -4.08 -1.55
C LEU A 141 -17.26 -3.97 -1.59
N GLY A 142 -17.86 -3.82 -2.77
CA GLY A 142 -19.30 -3.62 -2.94
C GLY A 142 -19.79 -2.27 -2.38
N VAL A 143 -18.91 -1.27 -2.32
CA VAL A 143 -19.20 0.09 -1.86
C VAL A 143 -18.44 1.10 -2.70
N ASP A 144 -18.97 2.32 -2.81
CA ASP A 144 -18.30 3.39 -3.55
C ASP A 144 -17.22 4.08 -2.70
N MET A 145 -15.98 3.62 -2.87
CA MET A 145 -14.81 4.15 -2.16
C MET A 145 -14.41 5.57 -2.60
N SER A 146 -15.03 6.13 -3.65
CA SER A 146 -14.81 7.53 -4.04
C SER A 146 -15.57 8.55 -3.17
N THR A 147 -16.47 8.07 -2.30
CA THR A 147 -17.30 8.92 -1.45
C THR A 147 -17.00 8.73 0.04
N PRO A 148 -17.10 9.78 0.87
CA PRO A 148 -16.99 9.64 2.32
C PRO A 148 -17.99 8.64 2.92
N ALA A 149 -19.20 8.58 2.35
CA ALA A 149 -20.24 7.66 2.79
C ALA A 149 -19.87 6.19 2.53
N GLY A 150 -19.31 5.88 1.35
CA GLY A 150 -18.87 4.52 1.02
C GLY A 150 -17.65 4.09 1.84
N VAL A 151 -16.69 5.00 2.06
CA VAL A 151 -15.55 4.74 2.98
C VAL A 151 -16.04 4.40 4.38
N LYS A 152 -16.95 5.21 4.94
CA LYS A 152 -17.55 4.95 6.27
C LYS A 152 -18.33 3.64 6.32
N LYS A 153 -18.99 3.25 5.22
CA LYS A 153 -19.70 1.97 5.11
C LYS A 153 -18.71 0.79 5.13
N ALA A 154 -17.59 0.87 4.40
CA ALA A 154 -16.54 -0.15 4.43
C ALA A 154 -15.93 -0.29 5.82
N GLU A 155 -15.65 0.83 6.48
CA GLU A 155 -15.10 0.87 7.84
C GLU A 155 -16.06 0.20 8.84
N LYS A 156 -17.33 0.61 8.87
CA LYS A 156 -18.35 0.03 9.75
C LYS A 156 -18.57 -1.47 9.51
N ALA A 157 -18.44 -1.91 8.27
CA ALA A 157 -18.57 -3.32 7.92
C ALA A 157 -17.28 -4.12 8.18
N GLY A 158 -16.21 -3.48 8.67
CA GLY A 158 -14.93 -4.14 8.99
C GLY A 158 -14.18 -4.63 7.75
N TYR A 159 -14.44 -4.09 6.56
CA TYR A 159 -13.86 -4.63 5.32
C TYR A 159 -12.35 -4.47 5.25
N PHE A 160 -11.79 -3.44 5.89
CA PHE A 160 -10.34 -3.25 5.95
C PHE A 160 -9.63 -4.31 6.79
N THR A 161 -10.32 -5.02 7.68
CA THR A 161 -9.74 -6.10 8.49
C THR A 161 -10.22 -7.50 8.11
N THR A 162 -11.29 -7.61 7.31
CA THR A 162 -11.88 -8.90 6.91
C THR A 162 -11.72 -9.24 5.44
N ARG A 163 -11.67 -8.23 4.54
CA ARG A 163 -11.57 -8.43 3.08
C ARG A 163 -10.23 -7.99 2.51
N CYS A 164 -9.79 -6.75 2.81
CA CYS A 164 -8.52 -6.23 2.30
C CYS A 164 -7.30 -7.12 2.60
N PRO A 165 -7.16 -7.74 3.79
CA PRO A 165 -6.06 -8.69 4.04
C PRO A 165 -6.06 -9.88 3.09
N LEU A 166 -7.25 -10.38 2.70
CA LEU A 166 -7.38 -11.47 1.74
C LEU A 166 -6.90 -11.04 0.35
N PHE A 167 -7.21 -9.80 -0.06
CA PHE A 167 -6.72 -9.26 -1.32
C PHE A 167 -5.22 -9.07 -1.33
N VAL A 168 -4.64 -8.60 -0.22
CA VAL A 168 -3.17 -8.52 -0.05
C VAL A 168 -2.55 -9.91 -0.18
N ARG A 169 -3.07 -10.90 0.58
CA ARG A 169 -2.62 -12.29 0.52
C ARG A 169 -2.67 -12.85 -0.89
N THR A 170 -3.83 -12.77 -1.55
CA THR A 170 -3.99 -13.31 -2.92
C THR A 170 -3.04 -12.65 -3.90
N ALA A 171 -2.91 -11.31 -3.87
CA ALA A 171 -2.00 -10.61 -4.77
C ALA A 171 -0.55 -11.03 -4.55
N SER A 172 -0.11 -11.16 -3.28
CA SER A 172 1.23 -11.64 -2.94
C SER A 172 1.46 -13.10 -3.35
N ASP A 173 0.51 -14.01 -3.09
CA ASP A 173 0.63 -15.42 -3.46
C ASP A 173 0.71 -15.63 -4.98
N ILE A 174 -0.02 -14.83 -5.76
CA ILE A 174 0.08 -14.84 -7.23
C ILE A 174 1.42 -14.26 -7.65
N LEU A 175 1.83 -13.15 -7.03
CA LEU A 175 3.09 -12.48 -7.35
C LEU A 175 4.28 -13.41 -7.14
N GLU A 176 4.36 -14.16 -6.03
CA GLU A 176 5.39 -15.17 -5.74
C GLU A 176 5.58 -16.20 -6.87
N LYS A 177 4.51 -16.54 -7.59
CA LYS A 177 4.54 -17.53 -8.67
C LYS A 177 5.01 -16.94 -10.00
N ILE A 178 5.04 -15.61 -10.12
CA ILE A 178 5.35 -14.87 -11.34
C ILE A 178 6.75 -14.22 -11.27
N ILE A 179 7.19 -13.86 -10.06
CA ILE A 179 8.48 -13.22 -9.82
C ILE A 179 9.59 -14.20 -9.48
#